data_AF-A0A9Q3CW00-F1
#
_entry.id   AF-A0A9Q3CW00-F1
#
_cell.length_a   1.000
_cell.length_b   1.000
_cell.length_c   1.000
_cell.angle_alpha   90.00
_cell.angle_beta   90.00
_cell.angle_gamma   90.00
#
_symmetry.space_group_name_H-M   'P 1'
#
loop_
_entity.id
_entity.type
_entity.pdbx_description
1 polymer ?
#
loop_
_entity_poly.entity_id
_entity_poly.type
_entity_poly.pdbx_seq_one_letter_code
_entity_poly.pdbx_strand_id
1 'polypeptide(L)'
;MNELHHTIPSNAEVETACNLQDIPKLEEWPTISGEGEYNHMEFMKTIDIFKEYFNIPDENISARLHFLFTKSEDKWYYKMRQHHVKHSWGWWKEQIIPKLANESLRFKMKNSFEEAIFSIERDSPMSWFLKKKDR
;
A
#
# COMPACT_ATOMS: atom_id res chain seq x y z
N MET A 1 -59.17 20.03 -25.29
CA MET A 1 -58.65 19.97 -23.91
C MET A 1 -57.53 18.94 -23.93
N ASN A 2 -56.29 19.40 -23.72
CA ASN A 2 -55.09 18.56 -23.76
C ASN A 2 -54.91 17.93 -22.39
N GLU A 3 -54.91 16.60 -22.29
CA GLU A 3 -54.42 15.91 -21.10
C GLU A 3 -53.21 15.06 -21.48
N LEU A 4 -52.06 15.59 -21.09
CA LEU A 4 -50.74 14.99 -21.20
C LEU A 4 -50.62 13.87 -20.16
N HIS A 5 -50.67 12.61 -20.60
CA HIS A 5 -50.21 11.50 -19.77
C HIS A 5 -48.69 11.55 -19.71
N HIS A 6 -48.18 12.09 -18.60
CA HIS A 6 -46.75 12.09 -18.27
C HIS A 6 -46.21 10.67 -18.21
N THR A 7 -45.29 10.39 -19.12
CA THR A 7 -44.33 9.28 -19.06
C THR A 7 -43.58 9.37 -17.72
N ILE A 8 -43.74 8.35 -16.87
CA ILE A 8 -42.88 8.15 -15.70
C ILE A 8 -41.50 7.73 -16.22
N PRO A 9 -40.41 8.46 -15.95
CA PRO A 9 -39.08 7.91 -16.22
C PRO A 9 -38.77 6.88 -15.13
N SER A 10 -38.58 5.64 -15.58
CA SER A 10 -38.04 4.52 -14.82
C SER A 10 -36.66 4.86 -14.27
N ASN A 11 -36.49 4.66 -12.97
CA ASN A 11 -35.25 4.48 -12.20
C ASN A 11 -33.95 4.81 -12.93
N ALA A 12 -33.47 6.04 -12.73
CA ALA A 12 -32.05 6.33 -12.88
C ALA A 12 -31.31 5.53 -11.80
N GLU A 13 -30.48 4.59 -12.24
CA GLU A 13 -29.38 4.05 -11.46
C GLU A 13 -28.64 5.26 -10.86
N VAL A 14 -28.76 5.43 -9.54
CA VAL A 14 -27.91 6.36 -8.81
C VAL A 14 -26.54 5.68 -8.73
N GLU A 15 -25.85 5.65 -9.87
CA GLU A 15 -24.41 5.46 -9.89
C GLU A 15 -23.86 6.62 -9.06
N THR A 16 -23.50 6.32 -7.81
CA THR A 16 -22.87 7.28 -6.92
C THR A 16 -21.47 7.50 -7.47
N ALA A 17 -21.36 8.32 -8.51
CA ALA A 17 -20.12 8.63 -9.18
C ALA A 17 -19.14 9.20 -8.15
N CYS A 18 -17.94 8.63 -8.09
CA CYS A 18 -16.87 9.12 -7.24
C CYS A 18 -16.60 10.59 -7.57
N ASN A 19 -16.96 11.50 -6.66
CA ASN A 19 -16.67 12.91 -6.85
C ASN A 19 -15.19 13.11 -6.51
N LEU A 20 -14.37 13.34 -7.54
CA LEU A 20 -12.92 13.48 -7.42
C LEU A 20 -12.51 14.59 -6.42
N GLN A 21 -13.40 15.55 -6.13
CA GLN A 21 -13.18 16.62 -5.16
C GLN A 21 -13.27 16.15 -3.70
N ASP A 22 -13.99 15.07 -3.43
CA ASP A 22 -14.17 14.53 -2.08
C ASP A 22 -13.06 13.52 -1.72
N ILE A 23 -12.27 13.06 -2.69
CA ILE A 23 -11.17 12.13 -2.43
C ILE A 23 -10.07 12.86 -1.65
N PRO A 24 -9.57 12.28 -0.53
CA PRO A 24 -8.49 12.86 0.25
C PRO A 24 -7.29 13.22 -0.63
N LYS A 25 -6.65 14.35 -0.32
CA LYS A 25 -5.42 14.77 -1.00
C LYS A 25 -4.31 13.76 -0.75
N LEU A 26 -3.35 13.67 -1.66
CA LEU A 26 -2.25 12.71 -1.53
C LEU A 26 -1.50 12.81 -0.18
N GLU A 27 -1.43 14.01 0.40
CA GLU A 27 -0.82 14.28 1.72
C GLU A 27 -1.57 13.61 2.90
N GLU A 28 -2.86 13.32 2.73
CA GLU A 28 -3.72 12.66 3.71
C GLU A 28 -3.69 11.13 3.57
N TRP A 29 -3.05 10.62 2.52
CA TRP A 29 -2.89 9.19 2.32
C TRP A 29 -1.69 8.68 3.11
N PRO A 30 -1.77 7.43 3.61
CA PRO A 30 -0.64 6.83 4.29
C PRO A 30 0.52 6.68 3.28
N THR A 31 1.73 7.03 3.68
CA THR A 31 2.94 6.88 2.85
C THR A 31 3.76 5.69 3.34
N ILE A 32 4.35 4.94 2.41
CA ILE A 32 5.27 3.85 2.73
C ILE A 32 6.68 4.41 2.76
N SER A 33 7.20 4.72 3.95
CA SER A 33 8.63 4.83 4.17
C SER A 33 9.14 3.48 4.67
N GLY A 34 10.04 2.82 3.94
CA GLY A 34 10.73 1.60 4.39
C GLY A 34 11.68 1.79 5.60
N GLU A 35 11.40 2.77 6.46
CA GLU A 35 12.14 3.13 7.68
C GLU A 35 11.19 2.97 8.90
N GLY A 36 11.52 2.08 9.83
CA GLY A 36 10.79 1.88 11.09
C GLY A 36 9.99 0.58 11.20
N GLU A 37 9.29 0.41 12.34
CA GLU A 37 8.40 -0.72 12.61
C GLU A 37 7.08 -0.57 11.82
N TYR A 38 7.21 -0.70 10.50
CA TYR A 38 6.17 -0.40 9.54
C TYR A 38 5.05 -1.46 9.52
N ASN A 39 3.80 -1.02 9.72
CA ASN A 39 2.62 -1.87 9.65
C ASN A 39 1.95 -1.79 8.26
N HIS A 40 2.49 -2.54 7.30
CA HIS A 40 1.94 -2.67 5.94
C HIS A 40 0.46 -3.08 5.91
N MET A 41 -0.03 -3.78 6.94
CA MET A 41 -1.44 -4.14 7.07
C MET A 41 -2.33 -2.93 7.34
N GLU A 42 -1.84 -1.96 8.12
CA GLU A 42 -2.55 -0.72 8.41
C GLU A 42 -2.65 0.16 7.17
N PHE A 43 -1.56 0.28 6.41
CA PHE A 43 -1.56 0.95 5.11
C PHE A 43 -2.63 0.36 4.16
N MET A 44 -2.70 -0.96 4.04
CA MET A 44 -3.68 -1.63 3.17
C MET A 44 -5.12 -1.38 3.64
N LYS A 45 -5.37 -1.47 4.95
CA LYS A 45 -6.69 -1.21 5.53
C LYS A 45 -7.14 0.23 5.30
N THR A 46 -6.24 1.20 5.44
CA THR A 46 -6.57 2.61 5.21
C THR A 46 -6.98 2.87 3.76
N ILE A 47 -6.30 2.26 2.78
CA ILE A 47 -6.70 2.36 1.37
C ILE A 47 -8.05 1.68 1.12
N ASP A 48 -8.30 0.52 1.74
CA ASP A 48 -9.61 -0.16 1.64
C ASP A 48 -10.74 0.72 2.20
N ILE A 49 -10.52 1.39 3.35
CA ILE A 49 -11.48 2.35 3.93
C ILE A 49 -11.73 3.52 2.97
N PHE A 50 -10.68 4.10 2.37
CA PHE A 50 -10.85 5.20 1.42
C PHE A 50 -11.59 4.76 0.15
N LYS A 51 -11.29 3.56 -0.34
CA LYS A 51 -12.00 2.99 -1.48
C LYS A 51 -13.50 2.88 -1.19
N GLU A 52 -13.87 2.34 -0.03
CA GLU A 52 -15.26 2.14 0.37
C GLU A 52 -15.97 3.47 0.64
N TYR A 53 -15.33 4.36 1.40
CA TYR A 53 -15.95 5.62 1.83
C TYR A 53 -16.12 6.63 0.69
N PHE A 54 -15.16 6.72 -0.22
CA PHE A 54 -15.19 7.67 -1.34
C PHE A 54 -15.57 7.02 -2.68
N ASN A 55 -15.95 5.74 -2.67
CA ASN A 55 -16.25 4.94 -3.85
C ASN A 55 -15.15 5.04 -4.94
N ILE A 56 -13.88 4.97 -4.55
CA ILE A 56 -12.74 5.27 -5.44
C ILE A 56 -12.58 4.13 -6.46
N PRO A 57 -12.52 4.43 -7.77
CA PRO A 57 -12.20 3.46 -8.80
C PRO A 57 -10.79 2.86 -8.61
N ASP A 58 -10.62 1.59 -8.99
CA ASP A 58 -9.34 0.89 -8.87
C ASP A 58 -8.22 1.59 -9.64
N GLU A 59 -8.55 2.17 -10.79
CA GLU A 59 -7.62 2.92 -11.62
C GLU A 59 -7.06 4.13 -10.87
N ASN A 60 -7.89 4.83 -10.11
CA ASN A 60 -7.50 6.01 -9.34
C ASN A 60 -6.62 5.63 -8.15
N ILE A 61 -6.92 4.52 -7.49
CA ILE A 61 -6.05 3.96 -6.43
C ILE A 61 -4.69 3.62 -7.03
N SER A 62 -4.66 2.89 -8.14
CA SER A 62 -3.40 2.52 -8.81
C SER A 62 -2.60 3.74 -9.28
N ALA A 63 -3.24 4.80 -9.77
CA ALA A 63 -2.55 6.02 -10.16
C ALA A 63 -1.88 6.70 -8.95
N ARG A 64 -2.53 6.68 -7.78
CA ARG A 64 -2.04 7.27 -6.54
C ARG A 64 -0.91 6.46 -5.90
N LEU A 65 -0.95 5.13 -5.98
CA LEU A 65 0.09 4.24 -5.42
C LEU A 65 1.52 4.64 -5.80
N HIS A 66 1.74 5.10 -7.04
CA HIS A 66 3.06 5.57 -7.50
C HIS A 66 3.66 6.61 -6.56
N PHE A 67 2.83 7.50 -6.01
CA PHE A 67 3.29 8.57 -5.12
C PHE A 67 3.35 8.16 -3.65
N LEU A 68 2.68 7.06 -3.28
CA LEU A 68 2.65 6.56 -1.90
C LEU A 68 3.85 5.64 -1.60
N PHE A 69 4.45 5.05 -2.63
CA PHE A 69 5.71 4.33 -2.51
C PHE A 69 6.88 5.30 -2.52
N THR A 70 7.83 5.10 -1.60
CA THR A 70 9.07 5.89 -1.58
C THR A 70 10.25 5.04 -2.08
N LYS A 71 11.30 5.70 -2.57
CA LYS A 71 12.62 5.11 -2.87
C LYS A 71 12.60 3.83 -3.74
N SER A 72 12.70 2.66 -3.13
CA SER A 72 12.99 1.39 -3.84
C SER A 72 11.72 0.69 -4.32
N GLU A 73 10.65 0.91 -3.59
CA GLU A 73 9.30 0.42 -3.78
C GLU A 73 8.67 1.07 -5.01
N ASP A 74 8.97 2.36 -5.25
CA ASP A 74 8.53 3.10 -6.43
C ASP A 74 9.08 2.50 -7.74
N LYS A 75 10.38 2.19 -7.78
CA LYS A 75 10.99 1.54 -8.96
C LYS A 75 10.39 0.17 -9.26
N TRP A 76 10.04 -0.58 -8.22
CA TRP A 76 9.34 -1.87 -8.37
C TRP A 76 7.92 -1.67 -8.90
N TYR A 77 7.18 -0.72 -8.32
CA TYR A 77 5.82 -0.40 -8.72
C TYR A 77 5.76 0.04 -10.19
N TYR A 78 6.66 0.94 -10.60
CA TYR A 78 6.76 1.42 -11.98
C TYR A 78 6.97 0.28 -12.97
N LYS A 79 7.87 -0.67 -12.67
CA LYS A 79 8.09 -1.86 -13.51
C LYS A 79 6.86 -2.75 -13.58
N MET A 80 6.20 -3.01 -12.45
CA MET A 80 4.97 -3.81 -12.42
C MET A 80 3.88 -3.15 -13.26
N ARG A 81 3.70 -1.84 -13.14
CA ARG A 81 2.68 -1.08 -13.87
C ARG A 81 2.89 -1.08 -15.38
N GLN A 82 4.13 -1.11 -15.88
CA GLN A 82 4.41 -1.23 -17.31
C GLN A 82 3.89 -2.54 -17.91
N HIS A 83 3.88 -3.62 -17.14
CA HIS A 83 3.41 -4.93 -17.59
C HIS A 83 1.93 -5.21 -17.23
N HIS A 84 1.38 -4.47 -16.25
CA HIS A 84 0.08 -4.76 -15.62
C HIS A 84 -0.78 -3.50 -15.44
N VAL A 85 -1.10 -2.81 -16.54
CA VAL A 85 -1.70 -1.45 -16.54
C VAL A 85 -3.15 -1.37 -16.01
N LYS A 86 -3.96 -2.43 -16.17
CA LYS A 86 -5.42 -2.38 -15.91
C LYS A 86 -5.92 -3.49 -14.98
N HIS A 87 -5.16 -3.79 -13.94
CA HIS A 87 -5.58 -4.76 -12.93
C HIS A 87 -6.37 -4.10 -11.81
N SER A 88 -7.28 -4.87 -11.21
CA SER A 88 -8.10 -4.46 -10.08
C SER A 88 -7.25 -4.19 -8.84
N TRP A 89 -7.81 -3.43 -7.90
CA TRP A 89 -7.17 -3.16 -6.61
C TRP A 89 -6.94 -4.47 -5.83
N GLY A 90 -7.85 -5.43 -5.93
CA GLY A 90 -7.67 -6.77 -5.35
C GLY A 90 -6.39 -7.45 -5.82
N TRP A 91 -6.14 -7.43 -7.13
CA TRP A 91 -4.90 -7.98 -7.69
C TRP A 91 -3.66 -7.21 -7.20
N TRP A 92 -3.74 -5.87 -7.14
CA TRP A 92 -2.64 -5.07 -6.59
C TRP A 92 -2.33 -5.43 -5.14
N LYS A 93 -3.34 -5.69 -4.29
CA LYS A 93 -3.12 -6.16 -2.92
C LYS A 93 -2.35 -7.47 -2.86
N GLU A 94 -2.67 -8.43 -3.73
CA GLU A 94 -1.96 -9.71 -3.82
C GLU A 94 -0.47 -9.55 -4.18
N GLN A 95 -0.11 -8.50 -4.93
CA GLN A 95 1.29 -8.23 -5.27
C GLN A 95 2.00 -7.40 -4.19
N ILE A 96 1.32 -6.41 -3.61
CA ILE A 96 1.94 -5.46 -2.69
C ILE A 96 2.11 -6.06 -1.29
N ILE A 97 1.16 -6.85 -0.79
CA ILE A 97 1.25 -7.45 0.56
C ILE A 97 2.53 -8.30 0.71
N PRO A 98 2.84 -9.26 -0.19
CA PRO A 98 4.08 -10.04 -0.10
C PRO A 98 5.33 -9.17 -0.24
N LYS A 99 5.29 -8.14 -1.08
CA LYS A 99 6.41 -7.22 -1.30
C LYS A 99 6.76 -6.46 -0.02
N LEU A 100 5.77 -5.86 0.63
CA LEU A 100 5.94 -5.11 1.87
C LEU A 100 6.27 -6.02 3.07
N ALA A 101 5.68 -7.22 3.13
CA ALA A 101 6.01 -8.19 4.17
C ALA A 101 7.50 -8.61 4.12
N ASN A 102 8.02 -8.84 2.91
CA ASN A 102 9.43 -9.16 2.70
C ASN A 102 10.36 -7.99 3.06
N GLU A 103 9.96 -6.75 2.77
CA GLU A 103 10.72 -5.55 3.13
C GLU A 103 10.73 -5.31 4.64
N SER A 104 9.60 -5.48 5.32
CA SER A 104 9.50 -5.43 6.78
C SER A 104 10.41 -6.48 7.43
N LEU A 105 10.43 -7.70 6.90
CA LEU A 105 11.32 -8.76 7.37
C LEU A 105 12.80 -8.39 7.18
N ARG A 106 13.17 -7.88 5.99
CA ARG A 106 14.54 -7.43 5.70
C ARG A 106 14.97 -6.29 6.62
N PHE A 107 14.08 -5.34 6.89
CA PHE A 107 14.35 -4.23 7.80
C PHE A 107 14.60 -4.74 9.23
N LYS A 108 13.72 -5.61 9.76
CA LYS A 108 13.90 -6.24 11.09
C LYS A 108 15.22 -6.99 11.20
N MET A 109 15.59 -7.73 10.16
CA MET A 109 16.84 -8.49 10.12
C MET A 109 18.07 -7.57 10.09
N LYS A 110 18.00 -6.45 9.35
CA LYS A 110 19.04 -5.43 9.32
C LYS A 110 19.19 -4.74 10.68
N ASN A 111 18.10 -4.26 11.28
CA ASN A 111 18.14 -3.62 12.61
C ASN A 111 18.69 -4.58 13.67
N SER A 112 18.22 -5.83 13.68
CA SER A 112 18.74 -6.87 14.58
C SER A 112 20.23 -7.16 14.37
N PHE A 113 20.75 -6.96 13.15
CA PHE A 113 22.16 -7.10 12.86
C PHE A 113 22.97 -5.91 13.38
N GLU A 114 22.50 -4.68 13.13
CA GLU A 114 23.15 -3.43 13.55
C GLU A 114 23.15 -3.25 15.07
N GLU A 115 22.05 -3.57 15.75
CA GLU A 115 21.92 -3.50 17.22
C GLU A 115 22.75 -4.57 17.95
N ALA A 116 23.01 -5.69 17.29
CA ALA A 116 23.87 -6.73 17.83
C ALA A 116 25.35 -6.33 17.63
N ILE A 117 25.76 -5.28 18.34
CA ILE A 117 27.12 -4.76 18.46
C ILE A 117 27.93 -5.67 19.37
N PHE A 118 29.14 -6.02 18.96
CA PHE A 118 30.07 -6.81 19.78
C PHE A 118 30.50 -6.01 21.02
N SER A 119 30.34 -6.58 22.20
CA SER A 119 30.74 -5.97 23.46
C SER A 119 31.80 -6.83 24.15
N ILE A 120 33.01 -6.28 24.33
CA ILE A 120 34.16 -6.98 24.93
C ILE A 120 33.86 -7.52 26.34
N GLU A 121 32.98 -6.84 27.08
CA GLU A 121 32.59 -7.22 28.45
C GLU A 121 31.51 -8.30 28.50
N ARG A 122 30.71 -8.45 27.43
CA ARG A 122 29.51 -9.31 27.41
C ARG A 122 29.61 -10.49 26.45
N ASP A 123 30.43 -10.38 25.40
CA ASP A 123 30.50 -11.33 24.31
C ASP A 123 31.89 -11.96 24.18
N SER A 124 31.93 -13.28 24.01
CA SER A 124 33.13 -13.96 23.50
C SER A 124 33.22 -13.78 21.98
N PRO A 125 34.38 -13.38 21.41
CA PRO A 125 34.54 -13.16 19.98
C PRO A 125 34.08 -14.34 19.12
N MET A 126 34.40 -15.57 19.55
CA MET A 126 34.08 -16.77 18.79
C MET A 126 32.58 -17.10 18.84
N SER A 127 31.96 -16.99 20.02
CA SER A 127 30.52 -17.23 20.17
C SER A 127 29.69 -16.18 19.45
N TRP A 128 30.12 -14.91 19.46
CA TRP A 128 29.45 -13.82 18.74
C TRP A 128 29.55 -14.02 17.23
N PHE A 129 30.72 -14.40 16.72
CA PHE A 129 30.94 -14.68 15.31
C PHE A 129 30.09 -15.87 14.81
N LEU A 130 30.07 -16.98 15.56
CA LEU A 130 29.24 -18.14 15.22
C LEU A 130 27.74 -17.82 15.21
N LYS A 131 27.26 -17.05 16.20
CA LYS A 131 25.85 -16.63 16.30
C LYS A 131 25.40 -15.74 15.13
N LYS A 132 26.33 -15.06 14.46
CA LYS A 132 26.07 -14.27 13.25
C LYS A 132 26.12 -15.11 11.97
N LYS A 133 26.86 -16.23 11.95
CA LYS A 133 27.01 -17.13 10.79
C LYS A 133 25.77 -18.01 10.54
N ASP A 134 25.09 -18.42 11.60
CA ASP A 134 23.95 -19.35 11.51
C ASP A 134 22.57 -18.65 11.39
N ARG A 135 22.54 -17.31 11.22
CA ARG A 135 21.34 -16.50 11.00
C ARG A 135 21.21 -16.09 9.54
#